data_AF-K6V8D5-F1
#
_entry.id   AF-K6V8D5-F1
#
_cell.length_a   1.000
_cell.length_b   1.000
_cell.length_c   1.000
_cell.angle_alpha   90.00
_cell.angle_beta   90.00
_cell.angle_gamma   90.00
#
_symmetry.space_group_name_H-M   'P 1'
#
loop_
_entity.id
_entity.type
_entity.pdbx_description
1 polymer ?
#
loop_
_entity_poly.entity_id
_entity_poly.type
_entity_poly.pdbx_seq_one_letter_code
_entity_poly.pdbx_strand_id
1 'polypeptide(L)'
;EACLADLAIAILDEATDEAGSHHVAEVERAAAVVTRGRTALVSAHRLDQIRSADIVALLDDGVVTEHGPPDELVAAGGVLEQMWSARTERRTPDNDLTSRLSDRLTERPNDPEGHI
;
A
#
# COMPACT_ATOMS: atom_id res chain seq x y z
N GLU A 1 -9.51 14.99 19.28
CA GLU A 1 -10.79 14.37 19.69
C GLU A 1 -11.84 14.64 18.63
N ALA A 2 -12.23 13.62 17.86
CA ALA A 2 -13.35 13.73 16.92
C ALA A 2 -14.61 13.19 17.62
N CYS A 3 -15.53 14.09 17.96
CA CYS A 3 -16.83 13.72 18.51
C CYS A 3 -17.71 13.22 17.35
N LEU A 4 -17.94 11.92 17.29
CA LEU A 4 -18.84 11.24 16.34
C LEU A 4 -20.30 11.57 16.67
N ALA A 5 -20.69 12.82 16.47
CA ALA A 5 -22.07 13.16 16.19
C ALA A 5 -22.44 12.54 14.84
N ASP A 6 -23.72 12.23 14.63
CA ASP A 6 -24.28 11.51 13.49
C ASP A 6 -24.15 12.31 12.16
N LEU A 7 -22.92 12.49 11.71
CA LEU A 7 -22.53 13.29 10.56
C LEU A 7 -22.60 12.41 9.31
N ALA A 8 -23.34 12.88 8.30
CA ALA A 8 -23.45 12.21 7.02
C ALA A 8 -22.12 12.14 6.25
N ILE A 9 -21.19 13.05 6.55
CA ILE A 9 -19.88 13.17 5.92
C ILE A 9 -18.79 13.15 7.01
N ALA A 10 -17.84 12.22 6.88
CA ALA A 10 -16.63 12.18 7.69
C ALA A 10 -15.46 12.73 6.86
N ILE A 11 -14.69 13.66 7.42
CA ILE A 11 -13.43 14.13 6.83
C ILE A 11 -12.30 13.70 7.76
N LEU A 12 -11.41 12.87 7.24
CA LEU A 12 -10.25 12.34 7.95
C LEU A 12 -9.01 12.93 7.29
N ASP A 13 -8.36 13.84 8.00
CA ASP A 13 -7.04 14.34 7.64
C ASP A 13 -6.01 13.61 8.49
N GLU A 14 -5.01 13.02 7.85
CA GLU A 14 -4.05 12.14 8.53
C GLU A 14 -3.04 12.99 9.31
N ALA A 15 -3.37 13.39 10.55
CA ALA A 15 -2.43 14.03 11.47
C ALA A 15 -1.41 13.04 12.09
N THR A 16 -1.19 11.88 11.46
CA THR A 16 -0.64 10.67 12.10
C THR A 16 0.74 10.27 11.58
N ASP A 17 1.59 11.23 11.22
CA ASP A 17 2.98 10.96 10.85
C ASP A 17 3.87 10.57 12.06
N GLU A 18 3.38 10.75 13.31
CA GLU A 18 4.18 10.53 14.54
C GLU A 18 3.83 9.28 15.36
N ALA A 19 2.75 8.55 15.06
CA ALA A 19 2.42 7.33 15.80
C ALA A 19 3.15 6.14 15.20
N GLY A 20 4.28 5.78 15.81
CA GLY A 20 5.09 4.62 15.44
C GLY A 20 4.27 3.38 15.10
N SER A 21 4.82 2.61 14.15
CA SER A 21 4.32 1.40 13.47
C SER A 21 3.54 0.35 14.29
N HIS A 22 3.47 0.46 15.61
CA HIS A 22 2.82 -0.48 16.51
C HIS A 22 1.28 -0.44 16.49
N HIS A 23 0.64 0.69 16.13
CA HIS A 23 -0.84 0.82 16.21
C HIS A 23 -1.53 1.15 14.88
N VAL A 24 -0.79 1.10 13.77
CA VAL A 24 -1.30 1.45 12.45
C VAL A 24 -2.56 0.66 12.07
N ALA A 25 -2.55 -0.67 12.26
CA ALA A 25 -3.69 -1.51 11.94
C ALA A 25 -4.94 -1.21 12.81
N GLU A 26 -4.75 -0.65 13.99
CA GLU A 26 -5.84 -0.28 14.88
C GLU A 26 -6.46 1.06 14.49
N VAL A 27 -5.64 2.04 14.10
CA VAL A 27 -6.11 3.32 13.53
C VAL A 27 -6.89 3.08 12.24
N GLU A 28 -6.38 2.24 11.34
CA GLU A 28 -7.09 1.88 10.10
C GLU A 28 -8.44 1.19 10.37
N ARG A 29 -8.48 0.27 11.35
CA ARG A 29 -9.74 -0.36 11.77
C ARG A 29 -10.72 0.65 12.37
N ALA A 30 -10.24 1.57 13.19
CA ALA A 30 -11.07 2.62 13.77
C ALA A 30 -11.62 3.53 12.66
N ALA A 31 -10.79 3.95 11.70
CA ALA A 31 -11.19 4.73 10.54
C ALA A 31 -12.29 4.01 9.73
N ALA A 32 -12.09 2.73 9.42
CA ALA A 32 -13.08 1.92 8.72
C ALA A 32 -14.42 1.80 9.47
N VAL A 33 -14.39 1.68 10.80
CA VAL A 33 -15.63 1.66 11.62
C VAL A 33 -16.33 3.02 11.59
N VAL A 34 -15.58 4.11 11.66
CA VAL A 34 -16.11 5.48 11.65
C VAL A 34 -16.72 5.85 10.31
N THR A 35 -16.14 5.40 9.20
CA THR A 35 -16.62 5.71 7.85
C THR A 35 -17.73 4.78 7.37
N ARG A 36 -17.94 3.63 8.02
CA ARG A 36 -18.95 2.65 7.59
C ARG A 36 -20.35 3.25 7.53
N GLY A 37 -20.97 3.17 6.34
CA GLY A 37 -22.32 3.67 6.09
C GLY A 37 -22.40 5.20 5.98
N ARG A 38 -21.27 5.89 5.86
CA ARG A 38 -21.16 7.35 5.69
C ARG A 38 -20.39 7.66 4.42
N THR A 39 -20.60 8.85 3.86
CA THR A 39 -19.66 9.39 2.87
C THR A 39 -18.40 9.81 3.62
N ALA A 40 -17.23 9.37 3.17
CA ALA A 40 -15.96 9.71 3.80
C ALA A 40 -15.00 10.32 2.78
N LEU A 41 -14.40 11.45 3.15
CA LEU A 41 -13.26 12.04 2.45
C LEU A 41 -12.03 11.81 3.32
N VAL A 42 -11.04 11.10 2.78
CA VAL A 42 -9.83 10.72 3.51
C VAL A 42 -8.62 11.21 2.73
N SER A 43 -7.71 11.94 3.40
CA SER A 43 -6.39 12.20 2.85
C SER A 43 -5.58 10.91 2.91
N ALA A 44 -5.19 10.38 1.75
CA ALA A 44 -4.47 9.11 1.68
C ALA A 44 -2.96 9.35 1.55
N HIS A 45 -2.18 9.03 2.58
CA HIS A 45 -0.71 9.02 2.47
C HIS A 45 -0.16 7.60 2.27
N ARG A 46 -1.03 6.58 2.38
CA ARG A 46 -0.67 5.16 2.31
C ARG A 46 -1.40 4.44 1.20
N LEU A 47 -0.69 3.51 0.57
CA LEU A 47 -1.21 2.73 -0.57
C LEU A 47 -2.45 1.90 -0.20
N ASP A 48 -2.52 1.41 1.04
CA ASP A 48 -3.64 0.59 1.52
C ASP A 48 -4.95 1.39 1.62
N GLN A 49 -4.88 2.69 1.91
CA GLN A 49 -6.03 3.61 1.92
C GLN A 49 -6.51 3.89 0.50
N ILE A 50 -5.58 4.14 -0.43
CA ILE A 50 -5.90 4.32 -1.85
C ILE A 50 -6.59 3.06 -2.41
N ARG A 51 -6.10 1.86 -2.06
CA ARG A 51 -6.67 0.57 -2.50
C ARG A 51 -8.08 0.30 -2.00
N SER A 52 -8.43 0.82 -0.82
CA SER A 52 -9.72 0.54 -0.17
C SER A 52 -10.77 1.60 -0.46
N ALA A 53 -10.41 2.68 -1.15
CA ALA A 53 -11.32 3.76 -1.51
C ALA A 53 -12.21 3.37 -2.71
N ASP A 54 -13.47 3.78 -2.66
CA ASP A 54 -14.39 3.65 -3.79
C ASP A 54 -13.97 4.54 -4.97
N ILE A 55 -13.48 5.74 -4.66
CA ILE A 55 -13.02 6.75 -5.61
C ILE A 55 -11.76 7.41 -5.04
N VAL A 56 -10.77 7.62 -5.91
CA VAL A 56 -9.58 8.42 -5.64
C VAL A 56 -9.66 9.69 -6.46
N ALA A 57 -9.27 10.82 -5.87
CA ALA A 57 -9.06 12.08 -6.57
C ALA A 57 -7.63 12.55 -6.28
N LEU A 58 -6.83 12.72 -7.33
CA LEU A 58 -5.47 13.21 -7.23
C LEU A 58 -5.47 14.73 -7.40
N LEU A 59 -4.89 15.43 -6.44
CA LEU A 59 -4.79 16.89 -6.42
C LEU A 59 -3.35 17.31 -6.76
N ASP A 60 -3.19 18.19 -7.75
CA ASP A 60 -1.93 18.84 -8.10
C ASP A 60 -2.18 20.34 -8.30
N ASP A 61 -1.39 21.18 -7.64
CA ASP A 61 -1.53 22.64 -7.61
C ASP A 61 -2.97 23.16 -7.41
N GLY A 62 -3.73 22.49 -6.53
CA GLY A 62 -5.13 22.84 -6.23
C GLY A 62 -6.14 22.39 -7.29
N VAL A 63 -5.73 21.62 -8.30
CA VAL A 63 -6.58 21.09 -9.37
C VAL A 63 -6.65 19.57 -9.28
N VAL A 64 -7.84 19.00 -9.46
CA VAL A 64 -8.01 17.54 -9.58
C VAL A 64 -7.51 17.10 -10.95
N THR A 65 -6.38 16.40 -10.99
CA THR A 65 -5.73 15.93 -12.23
C THR A 65 -6.20 14.55 -12.64
N GLU A 66 -6.57 13.71 -11.68
CA GLU A 66 -7.12 12.36 -11.90
C GLU A 66 -8.25 12.09 -10.92
N HIS A 67 -9.30 11.39 -11.37
CA HIS A 67 -10.38 10.96 -10.50
C HIS A 67 -11.06 9.68 -11.02
N GLY A 68 -11.43 8.78 -10.12
CA GLY A 68 -12.10 7.52 -10.47
C GLY A 68 -11.74 6.36 -9.54
N PRO A 69 -12.23 5.14 -9.83
CA PRO A 69 -11.86 3.95 -9.09
C PRO A 69 -10.34 3.71 -9.14
N PRO A 70 -9.69 3.28 -8.04
CA PRO A 70 -8.23 3.10 -7.99
C PRO A 70 -7.69 2.20 -9.11
N ASP A 71 -8.36 1.07 -9.35
CA ASP A 71 -7.94 0.07 -10.33
C ASP A 71 -7.98 0.63 -11.76
N GLU A 72 -8.98 1.46 -12.08
CA GLU A 72 -9.12 2.09 -13.39
C GLU A 72 -8.04 3.15 -13.61
N LEU A 73 -7.75 3.95 -12.59
CA LEU A 73 -6.71 4.98 -12.65
C LEU A 73 -5.30 4.40 -12.76
N VAL A 74 -5.02 3.29 -12.06
CA VAL A 74 -3.76 2.56 -12.21
C VAL A 74 -3.65 1.96 -13.61
N ALA A 75 -4.72 1.36 -14.14
CA ALA A 75 -4.71 0.80 -15.50
C ALA A 75 -4.55 1.87 -16.59
N ALA A 76 -4.96 3.12 -16.33
CA ALA A 76 -4.81 4.23 -17.26
C ALA A 76 -3.35 4.68 -17.45
N GLY A 77 -2.41 4.22 -16.61
CA GLY A 77 -0.99 4.58 -16.74
C GLY A 77 -0.68 6.04 -16.43
N GLY A 78 -1.52 6.68 -15.61
CA GLY A 78 -1.40 8.08 -15.23
C GLY A 78 -0.36 8.35 -14.14
N VAL A 79 -0.50 9.51 -13.49
CA VAL A 79 0.25 9.90 -12.30
C VAL A 79 0.00 8.93 -11.15
N LEU A 80 -1.23 8.45 -10.96
CA LEU A 80 -1.50 7.47 -9.92
C LEU A 80 -0.68 6.18 -10.13
N GLU A 81 -0.61 5.67 -11.37
CA GLU A 81 0.19 4.49 -11.70
C GLU A 81 1.68 4.69 -11.38
N GLN A 82 2.25 5.83 -11.77
CA GLN A 82 3.66 6.14 -11.49
C GLN A 82 3.95 6.15 -9.98
N MET A 83 3.07 6.76 -9.18
CA MET A 83 3.16 6.74 -7.72
C MET A 83 3.00 5.33 -7.15
N TRP A 84 2.12 4.52 -7.75
CA TRP A 84 1.83 3.15 -7.34
C TRP A 84 3.03 2.24 -7.57
N SER A 85 3.63 2.31 -8.76
CA SER A 85 4.79 1.51 -9.15
C SER A 85 6.01 1.86 -8.30
N ALA A 86 6.32 3.15 -8.09
CA ALA A 86 7.41 3.59 -7.21
C ALA A 86 7.26 3.15 -5.74
N ARG A 87 6.02 3.01 -5.25
CA ARG A 87 5.75 2.53 -3.89
C ARG A 87 5.70 1.00 -3.79
N THR A 88 5.36 0.31 -4.87
CA THR A 88 5.30 -1.16 -4.94
C THR A 88 6.68 -1.77 -5.15
N GLU A 89 7.54 -1.15 -5.96
CA GLU A 89 8.93 -1.59 -6.19
C GLU A 89 9.79 -1.54 -4.92
N ARG A 90 9.55 -0.57 -4.03
CA ARG A 90 10.19 -0.55 -2.70
C ARG A 90 9.69 -1.65 -1.76
N ARG A 91 8.59 -2.33 -2.11
CA ARG A 91 7.99 -3.43 -1.35
C ARG A 91 8.24 -4.81 -1.96
N THR A 92 8.85 -4.92 -3.14
CA THR A 92 9.28 -6.21 -3.67
C THR A 92 10.30 -6.82 -2.70
N PRO A 93 10.00 -7.95 -2.05
CA PRO A 93 10.98 -8.65 -1.24
C PRO A 93 12.11 -9.10 -2.15
N ASP A 94 13.32 -9.03 -1.61
CA ASP A 94 14.54 -9.67 -2.07
C ASP A 94 14.29 -11.19 -2.32
N ASN A 95 13.69 -11.53 -3.47
CA ASN A 95 13.44 -12.91 -3.90
C ASN A 95 14.64 -13.46 -4.71
N ASP A 96 15.75 -12.71 -4.77
CA ASP A 96 16.98 -13.15 -5.44
C ASP A 96 17.82 -14.09 -4.55
N LEU A 97 17.64 -14.03 -3.22
CA LEU A 97 18.32 -14.92 -2.28
C LEU A 97 17.90 -16.40 -2.41
N THR A 98 16.62 -16.67 -2.66
CA THR A 98 16.11 -18.05 -2.76
C THR A 98 16.52 -18.73 -4.07
N SER A 99 16.60 -17.98 -5.17
CA SER A 99 17.11 -18.49 -6.45
C SER A 99 18.61 -18.81 -6.38
N ARG A 100 19.42 -17.94 -5.77
CA ARG A 100 20.88 -18.12 -5.65
C ARG A 100 21.29 -19.25 -4.71
N LEU A 101 20.48 -19.55 -3.69
CA LEU A 101 20.72 -20.68 -2.80
C LEU A 101 20.35 -22.02 -3.47
N SER A 102 19.38 -22.02 -4.37
CA SER A 102 18.99 -23.23 -5.11
C SER A 102 20.05 -23.65 -6.15
N ASP A 103 20.71 -22.68 -6.80
CA ASP A 103 21.83 -22.97 -7.70
C ASP A 103 23.06 -23.55 -6.95
N ARG A 104 23.32 -23.09 -5.73
CA ARG A 104 24.45 -23.56 -4.91
C ARG A 104 24.30 -24.94 -4.28
N LEU A 105 23.08 -25.48 -4.19
CA LEU A 105 22.83 -26.81 -3.61
C LEU A 105 22.81 -27.94 -4.66
N THR A 106 22.91 -27.60 -5.95
CA THR A 106 22.95 -28.60 -7.04
C THR A 106 24.38 -29.04 -7.37
N GLU A 107 25.39 -28.30 -6.93
CA GLU A 107 26.81 -28.70 -7.05
C GLU A 107 27.23 -29.58 -5.86
N ARG A 108 26.76 -30.83 -5.81
CA ARG A 108 27.46 -31.86 -5.05
C ARG A 108 28.78 -32.17 -5.77
N PRO A 109 29.96 -32.13 -5.11
CA PRO A 109 31.15 -32.70 -5.70
C PRO A 109 30.94 -34.22 -5.83
N ASN A 110 31.05 -34.71 -7.07
CA ASN A 110 31.30 -36.13 -7.32
C ASN A 110 32.66 -36.46 -6.69
N ASP A 111 32.65 -37.26 -5.63
CA ASP A 111 33.86 -37.81 -5.04
C ASP A 111 34.32 -39.01 -5.90
N PRO A 112 35.52 -38.99 -6.49
CA PRO A 112 36.07 -40.14 -7.20
C PRO A 112 37.26 -40.70 -6.43
N GLU A 113 37.03 -41.63 -5.50
CA GLU A 113 38.10 -42.46 -4.92
C GLU A 113 37.54 -43.89 -4.74
N GLY A 114 38.06 -44.98 -5.33
CA GLY A 114 39.35 -45.19 -6.01
C GLY A 114 40.39 -45.79 -5.06
N HIS A 115 40.37 -47.13 -4.91
CA HIS A 115 41.37 -48.01 -4.26
C HIS A 115 41.51 -47.85 -2.73
N ILE A 116 41.47 -48.93 -1.93
CA ILE A 116 42.37 -50.11 -1.94
C ILE A 116 41.61 -51.37 -1.47
#